data_AF-A0A812N6N5-F1
#
_entry.id   AF-A0A812N6N5-F1
#
_cell.length_a   1.000
_cell.length_b   1.000
_cell.length_c   1.000
_cell.angle_alpha   90.00
_cell.angle_beta   90.00
_cell.angle_gamma   90.00
#
_symmetry.space_group_name_H-M   'P 1'
#
loop_
_entity.id
_entity.type
_entity.pdbx_description
1 polymer ?
#
loop_
_entity_poly.entity_id
_entity_poly.type
_entity_poly.pdbx_seq_one_letter_code
_entity_poly.pdbx_strand_id
1 'polypeptide(L)'
;EMKESAQQVFDGWGSTKRMSTVMAAMEELPKRVGEDMHKMVSHVVDSVQTEINEVREVIRDESDEKVTGSTKVVRHLEVIPTMVVNLLESRVEKAKAEVKKKVGGMILQLSAIQETNENDEELAEQMQVMSSEVAQIAGAAVEAATQECRAHASQQLDI
;
A
#
# COMPACT_ATOMS: atom_id res chain seq x y z
N GLU A 1 34.63 28.72 -27.22
CA GLU A 1 33.38 28.98 -27.98
C GLU A 1 32.75 27.73 -28.60
N MET A 2 33.12 27.20 -29.79
CA MET A 2 32.39 26.03 -30.37
C MET A 2 32.38 24.74 -29.51
N LYS A 3 33.44 24.49 -28.73
CA LYS A 3 33.51 23.31 -27.84
C LYS A 3 32.63 23.43 -26.60
N GLU A 4 32.44 24.64 -26.07
CA GLU A 4 31.59 24.88 -24.88
C GLU A 4 30.12 24.78 -25.22
N SER A 5 29.71 25.25 -26.41
CA SER A 5 28.33 25.10 -26.87
C SER A 5 27.94 23.64 -27.14
N ALA A 6 28.87 22.82 -27.66
CA ALA A 6 28.63 21.40 -27.86
C ALA A 6 28.53 20.63 -26.53
N GLN A 7 29.33 21.02 -25.53
CA GLN A 7 29.29 20.45 -24.19
C GLN A 7 27.96 20.77 -23.49
N GLN A 8 27.51 22.03 -23.52
CA GLN A 8 26.22 22.44 -22.93
C GLN A 8 25.01 21.72 -23.53
N VAL A 9 24.99 21.51 -24.86
CA VAL A 9 23.90 20.80 -25.52
C VAL A 9 23.91 19.30 -25.16
N PHE A 10 25.09 18.71 -25.00
CA PHE A 10 25.23 17.32 -24.59
C PHE A 10 24.83 17.10 -23.12
N ASP A 11 25.20 18.02 -22.24
CA ASP A 11 24.83 18.00 -20.82
C ASP A 11 23.31 18.22 -20.64
N GLY A 12 22.71 19.14 -21.41
CA GLY A 12 21.26 19.33 -21.46
C GLY A 12 20.49 18.12 -22.00
N TRP A 13 21.03 17.42 -23.00
CA TRP A 13 20.47 16.17 -23.51
C TRP A 13 20.56 15.04 -22.46
N GLY A 14 21.68 14.94 -21.75
CA GLY A 14 21.88 13.98 -20.66
C GLY A 14 20.88 14.19 -19.52
N SER A 15 20.71 15.43 -19.07
CA SER A 15 19.74 15.80 -18.03
C SER A 15 18.31 15.47 -18.43
N THR A 16 17.90 15.84 -19.66
CA THR A 16 16.56 15.56 -20.20
C THR A 16 16.24 14.07 -20.26
N LYS A 17 17.20 13.25 -20.70
CA LYS A 17 17.01 11.79 -20.81
C LYS A 17 16.87 11.12 -19.44
N ARG A 18 17.63 11.58 -18.43
CA ARG A 18 17.50 11.08 -17.05
C ARG A 18 16.18 11.52 -16.42
N MET A 19 15.76 12.77 -16.61
CA MET A 19 14.48 13.26 -16.09
C MET A 19 13.30 12.46 -16.68
N SER A 20 13.30 12.22 -17.99
CA SER A 20 12.32 11.33 -18.63
C SER A 20 12.32 9.92 -18.03
N THR A 21 13.48 9.39 -17.67
CA THR A 21 13.59 8.08 -17.01
C THR A 21 13.02 8.11 -15.58
N VAL A 22 13.27 9.19 -14.84
CA VAL A 22 12.74 9.39 -13.47
C VAL A 22 11.22 9.56 -13.49
N MET A 23 10.67 10.36 -14.42
CA MET A 23 9.23 10.51 -14.60
C MET A 23 8.57 9.18 -14.94
N ALA A 24 9.15 8.38 -15.86
CA ALA A 24 8.64 7.07 -16.20
C ALA A 24 8.67 6.10 -15.01
N ALA A 25 9.71 6.15 -14.17
CA ALA A 25 9.79 5.36 -12.95
C ALA A 25 8.72 5.80 -11.92
N MET A 26 8.48 7.10 -11.80
CA MET A 26 7.47 7.66 -10.90
C MET A 26 6.05 7.33 -11.35
N GLU A 27 5.76 7.36 -12.64
CA GLU A 27 4.45 6.94 -13.18
C GLU A 27 4.14 5.46 -12.89
N GLU A 28 5.18 4.64 -12.72
CA GLU A 28 5.04 3.22 -12.41
C GLU A 28 4.93 2.93 -10.90
N LEU A 29 5.38 3.84 -10.04
CA LEU A 29 5.33 3.66 -8.58
C LEU A 29 3.93 3.41 -8.03
N PRO A 30 2.88 4.19 -8.38
CA PRO A 30 1.53 3.93 -7.90
C PRO A 30 1.00 2.54 -8.29
N LYS A 31 1.40 2.02 -9.45
CA LYS A 31 0.99 0.68 -9.89
C LYS A 31 1.66 -0.39 -9.04
N ARG A 32 2.99 -0.32 -8.90
CA ARG A 32 3.77 -1.27 -8.08
C ARG A 32 3.33 -1.27 -6.63
N VAL A 33 3.17 -0.10 -6.03
CA VAL A 33 2.69 0.04 -4.65
C VAL A 33 1.27 -0.53 -4.51
N GLY A 34 0.39 -0.27 -5.48
CA GLY A 34 -0.95 -0.86 -5.50
C GLY A 34 -0.97 -2.39 -5.61
N GLU A 35 -0.09 -2.96 -6.43
CA GLU A 35 0.09 -4.41 -6.58
C GLU A 35 0.65 -5.06 -5.31
N ASP A 36 1.66 -4.46 -4.69
CA ASP A 36 2.27 -4.97 -3.47
C ASP A 36 1.30 -4.89 -2.28
N MET A 37 0.52 -3.81 -2.19
CA MET A 37 -0.58 -3.69 -1.22
C MET A 37 -1.64 -4.78 -1.43
N HIS A 38 -2.05 -5.05 -2.68
CA HIS A 38 -3.01 -6.13 -2.97
C HIS A 38 -2.47 -7.51 -2.58
N LYS A 39 -1.20 -7.82 -2.90
CA LYS A 39 -0.57 -9.09 -2.48
C LYS A 39 -0.59 -9.24 -0.96
N MET A 40 -0.27 -8.17 -0.23
CA MET A 40 -0.30 -8.18 1.22
C MET A 40 -1.71 -8.43 1.76
N VAL A 41 -2.75 -7.85 1.16
CA VAL A 41 -4.14 -8.15 1.51
C VAL A 41 -4.46 -9.63 1.29
N SER A 42 -4.11 -10.20 0.14
CA SER A 42 -4.30 -11.62 -0.13
C SER A 42 -3.64 -12.50 0.94
N HIS A 43 -2.38 -12.21 1.29
CA HIS A 43 -1.67 -12.95 2.34
C HIS A 43 -2.35 -12.87 3.72
N VAL A 44 -2.83 -11.69 4.10
CA VAL A 44 -3.54 -11.53 5.38
C VAL A 44 -4.86 -12.30 5.38
N VAL A 45 -5.61 -12.26 4.27
CA VAL A 45 -6.87 -12.99 4.12
C VAL A 45 -6.65 -14.50 4.16
N ASP A 46 -5.63 -15.00 3.47
CA ASP A 46 -5.27 -16.42 3.48
C ASP A 46 -4.87 -16.90 4.90
N SER A 47 -4.13 -16.07 5.63
CA SER A 47 -3.76 -16.35 7.03
C SER A 47 -4.99 -16.40 7.93
N VAL A 48 -5.86 -15.39 7.86
CA VAL A 48 -7.10 -15.31 8.65
C VAL A 48 -8.03 -16.49 8.33
N GLN A 49 -8.13 -16.88 7.06
CA GLN A 49 -8.94 -18.02 6.64
C GLN A 49 -8.39 -19.34 7.19
N THR A 50 -7.06 -19.48 7.22
CA THR A 50 -6.38 -20.66 7.78
C THR A 50 -6.64 -20.77 9.27
N GLU A 51 -6.41 -19.68 10.03
CA GLU A 51 -6.66 -19.63 11.48
C GLU A 51 -8.13 -19.94 11.82
N ILE A 52 -9.08 -19.40 11.05
CA ILE A 52 -10.51 -19.67 11.27
C ILE A 52 -10.87 -21.13 10.98
N ASN A 53 -10.26 -21.74 9.97
CA ASN A 53 -10.48 -23.16 9.70
C ASN A 53 -9.94 -24.03 10.84
N GLU A 54 -8.78 -23.69 11.41
CA GLU A 54 -8.22 -24.39 12.58
C GLU A 54 -9.14 -24.27 13.80
N VAL A 55 -9.59 -23.05 14.12
CA VAL A 55 -10.52 -22.80 15.24
C VAL A 55 -11.85 -23.53 15.03
N ARG A 56 -12.34 -23.61 13.79
CA ARG A 56 -13.57 -24.34 13.47
C ARG A 56 -13.46 -25.83 13.74
N GLU A 57 -12.33 -26.45 13.39
CA GLU A 57 -12.12 -27.88 13.64
C GLU A 57 -11.99 -28.17 15.14
N VAL A 58 -11.29 -27.32 15.90
CA VAL A 58 -11.22 -27.44 17.38
C VAL A 58 -12.62 -27.35 18.01
N ILE A 59 -13.43 -26.36 17.59
CA ILE A 59 -14.79 -26.19 18.09
C ILE A 59 -15.69 -27.38 17.72
N ARG A 60 -15.46 -28.02 16.55
CA ARG A 60 -16.20 -29.20 16.13
C ARG A 60 -15.83 -30.42 16.99
N ASP A 61 -14.54 -30.64 17.21
CA ASP A 61 -14.02 -31.76 18.01
C ASP A 61 -14.40 -31.66 19.50
N GLU A 62 -14.52 -30.44 20.05
CA GLU A 62 -14.96 -30.21 21.44
C GLU A 62 -16.49 -30.25 21.62
N SER A 63 -17.28 -30.24 20.53
CA SER A 63 -18.74 -30.02 20.58
C SER A 63 -19.61 -31.26 20.79
N ASP A 64 -19.03 -32.44 21.02
CA ASP A 64 -19.76 -33.71 21.23
C ASP A 64 -20.78 -33.65 22.41
N GLU A 65 -20.68 -32.65 23.31
CA GLU A 65 -21.63 -32.44 24.42
C GLU A 65 -22.52 -31.17 24.35
N LYS A 66 -22.29 -30.19 23.43
CA LYS A 66 -23.01 -28.89 23.43
C LYS A 66 -23.31 -28.34 22.03
N VAL A 67 -24.26 -28.99 21.34
CA VAL A 67 -24.61 -28.80 19.92
C VAL A 67 -25.21 -27.43 19.56
N THR A 68 -25.65 -26.58 20.50
CA THR A 68 -26.33 -25.30 20.16
C THR A 68 -25.45 -24.05 20.27
N GLY A 69 -24.44 -24.05 21.15
CA GLY A 69 -23.51 -22.93 21.29
C GLY A 69 -22.44 -22.92 20.19
N SER A 70 -21.92 -24.10 19.86
CA SER A 70 -20.86 -24.30 18.87
C SER A 70 -21.26 -23.80 17.47
N THR A 71 -22.49 -24.06 17.03
CA THR A 71 -23.01 -23.65 15.70
C THR A 71 -23.14 -22.14 15.55
N LYS A 72 -23.42 -21.39 16.62
CA LYS A 72 -23.46 -19.92 16.60
C LYS A 72 -22.06 -19.34 16.47
N VAL A 73 -21.07 -19.89 17.19
CA VAL A 73 -19.67 -19.43 17.13
C VAL A 73 -19.09 -19.68 15.74
N VAL A 74 -19.28 -20.87 15.17
CA VAL A 74 -18.82 -21.18 13.80
C VAL A 74 -19.40 -20.21 12.77
N ARG A 75 -20.68 -19.84 12.91
CA ARG A 75 -21.33 -18.88 11.99
C ARG A 75 -20.78 -17.46 12.12
N HIS A 76 -20.39 -17.02 13.32
CA HIS A 76 -19.73 -15.71 13.49
C HIS A 76 -18.32 -15.72 12.91
N LEU A 77 -17.59 -16.83 13.04
CA LEU A 77 -16.25 -16.99 12.45
C LEU A 77 -16.28 -16.87 10.92
N GLU A 78 -17.34 -17.32 10.24
CA GLU A 78 -17.48 -17.20 8.78
C GLU A 78 -17.59 -15.74 8.27
N VAL A 79 -17.95 -14.79 9.14
CA VAL A 79 -18.09 -13.37 8.76
C VAL A 79 -16.75 -12.63 8.81
N ILE A 80 -15.81 -13.09 9.65
CA ILE A 80 -14.52 -12.44 9.90
C ILE A 80 -13.66 -12.32 8.62
N PRO A 81 -13.46 -13.36 7.79
CA PRO A 81 -12.64 -13.23 6.58
C PRO A 81 -13.23 -12.21 5.62
N THR A 82 -14.56 -12.23 5.43
CA THR A 82 -15.27 -11.30 4.56
C THR A 82 -15.13 -9.86 5.04
N MET A 83 -15.17 -9.63 6.36
CA MET A 83 -14.94 -8.30 6.94
C MET A 83 -13.49 -7.84 6.75
N VAL A 84 -12.52 -8.73 6.99
CA VAL A 84 -11.09 -8.43 6.80
C VAL A 84 -10.81 -8.05 5.36
N VAL A 85 -11.33 -8.79 4.38
CA VAL A 85 -11.22 -8.45 2.94
C VAL A 85 -11.76 -7.05 2.67
N ASN A 86 -13.03 -6.79 3.03
CA ASN A 86 -13.69 -5.52 2.72
C ASN A 86 -12.97 -4.31 3.35
N LEU A 87 -12.50 -4.45 4.59
CA LEU A 87 -11.76 -3.40 5.29
C LEU A 87 -10.40 -3.16 4.65
N LEU A 88 -9.65 -4.23 4.37
CA LEU A 88 -8.35 -4.14 3.75
C LEU A 88 -8.42 -3.57 2.33
N GLU A 89 -9.37 -4.02 1.50
CA GLU A 89 -9.57 -3.50 0.14
C GLU A 89 -9.89 -2.00 0.16
N SER A 90 -10.81 -1.57 1.05
CA SER A 90 -11.14 -0.16 1.24
C SER A 90 -9.93 0.69 1.64
N ARG A 91 -9.04 0.14 2.50
CA ARG A 91 -7.82 0.81 2.96
C ARG A 91 -6.75 0.85 1.87
N VAL A 92 -6.61 -0.21 1.08
CA VAL A 92 -5.70 -0.27 -0.06
C VAL A 92 -6.12 0.73 -1.14
N GLU A 93 -7.40 0.82 -1.48
CA GLU A 93 -7.86 1.78 -2.48
C GLU A 93 -7.68 3.23 -2.03
N LYS A 94 -7.87 3.53 -0.74
CA LYS A 94 -7.52 4.84 -0.16
C LYS A 94 -6.02 5.13 -0.25
N ALA A 95 -5.18 4.19 0.19
CA ALA A 95 -3.72 4.35 0.16
C ALA A 95 -3.20 4.54 -1.27
N LYS A 96 -3.72 3.76 -2.23
CA LYS A 96 -3.42 3.88 -3.66
C LYS A 96 -3.81 5.25 -4.23
N ALA A 97 -4.97 5.78 -3.84
CA ALA A 97 -5.41 7.12 -4.24
C ALA A 97 -4.48 8.21 -3.68
N GLU A 98 -4.04 8.09 -2.43
CA GLU A 98 -3.09 9.02 -1.81
C GLU A 98 -1.71 8.95 -2.46
N VAL A 99 -1.17 7.75 -2.71
CA VAL A 99 0.09 7.54 -3.42
C VAL A 99 0.01 8.14 -4.83
N LYS A 100 -1.07 7.89 -5.57
CA LYS A 100 -1.27 8.49 -6.90
C LYS A 100 -1.32 10.00 -6.86
N LYS A 101 -2.05 10.59 -5.90
CA LYS A 101 -2.12 12.04 -5.72
C LYS A 101 -0.75 12.63 -5.40
N LYS A 102 0.02 11.99 -4.52
CA LYS A 102 1.35 12.45 -4.11
C LYS A 102 2.35 12.37 -5.26
N VAL A 103 2.45 11.21 -5.91
CA VAL A 103 3.31 11.00 -7.09
C VAL A 103 2.97 12.00 -8.19
N GLY A 104 1.67 12.24 -8.45
CA GLY A 104 1.23 13.25 -9.41
C GLY A 104 1.70 14.67 -9.04
N GLY A 105 1.64 15.03 -7.76
CA GLY A 105 2.17 16.31 -7.26
C GLY A 105 3.68 16.45 -7.44
N MET A 106 4.42 15.36 -7.25
CA MET A 106 5.88 15.37 -7.40
C MET A 106 6.31 15.40 -8.87
N ILE A 107 5.60 14.71 -9.78
CA ILE A 107 5.82 14.83 -11.22
C ILE A 107 5.66 16.29 -11.68
N LEU A 108 4.67 17.01 -11.15
CA LEU A 108 4.48 18.44 -11.43
C LEU A 108 5.63 19.29 -10.87
N GLN A 109 6.13 18.99 -9.66
CA GLN A 109 7.27 19.69 -9.07
C GLN A 109 8.57 19.45 -9.84
N LEU A 110 8.83 18.21 -10.27
CA LEU A 110 10.00 17.86 -11.07
C LEU A 110 9.96 18.46 -12.47
N SER A 111 8.78 18.56 -13.06
CA SER A 111 8.59 19.26 -14.34
C SER A 111 8.93 20.76 -14.20
N ALA A 112 8.61 21.38 -13.06
CA ALA A 112 8.96 22.77 -12.78
C ALA A 112 10.48 22.96 -12.54
N ILE A 113 11.15 22.01 -11.89
CA ILE A 113 12.62 22.03 -11.66
C ILE A 113 13.40 21.80 -12.97
N GLN A 114 12.84 21.00 -13.90
CA GLN A 114 13.43 20.84 -15.23
C GLN A 114 13.48 22.17 -16.01
N GLU A 115 12.52 23.07 -15.79
CA GLU A 115 12.52 24.40 -16.40
C GLU A 115 13.59 25.33 -15.77
N THR A 116 14.07 25.05 -14.55
CA THR A 116 15.06 25.87 -13.83
C THR A 116 16.51 25.39 -13.92
N ASN A 117 16.80 24.22 -14.53
CA ASN A 117 18.15 23.62 -14.63
C ASN A 117 18.83 23.34 -13.28
N GLU A 118 18.07 23.09 -12.20
CA GLU A 118 18.63 22.86 -10.86
C GLU A 118 18.92 21.39 -10.53
N ASN A 119 19.86 21.21 -9.59
CA ASN A 119 20.79 20.10 -9.41
C ASN A 119 20.18 18.71 -9.14
N ASP A 120 20.93 17.68 -9.58
CA ASP A 120 20.70 16.25 -9.34
C ASP A 120 20.58 15.86 -7.85
N GLU A 121 21.15 16.67 -6.97
CA GLU A 121 21.15 16.47 -5.53
C GLU A 121 19.76 16.76 -4.92
N GLU A 122 19.06 17.77 -5.43
CA GLU A 122 17.70 18.10 -5.00
C GLU A 122 16.67 17.06 -5.49
N LEU A 123 16.93 16.49 -6.67
CA LEU A 123 16.16 15.36 -7.20
C LEU A 123 16.31 14.10 -6.32
N ALA A 124 17.53 13.81 -5.88
CA ALA A 124 17.82 12.67 -5.00
C ALA A 124 17.15 12.83 -3.63
N GLU A 125 17.21 14.04 -3.04
CA GLU A 125 16.51 14.34 -1.78
C GLU A 125 15.00 14.17 -1.92
N GLN A 126 14.39 14.67 -3.00
CA GLN A 126 12.94 14.51 -3.23
C GLN A 126 12.54 13.04 -3.40
N MET A 127 13.35 12.23 -4.11
CA MET A 127 13.10 10.79 -4.22
C MET A 127 13.21 10.06 -2.88
N GLN A 128 14.13 10.48 -2.01
CA GLN A 128 14.29 9.89 -0.67
C GLN A 128 13.13 10.25 0.26
N VAL A 129 12.66 11.50 0.21
CA VAL A 129 11.46 11.95 0.92
C VAL A 129 10.23 11.17 0.43
N MET A 130 10.08 10.97 -0.88
CA MET A 130 8.99 10.17 -1.46
C MET A 130 8.95 8.75 -0.90
N SER A 131 10.10 8.07 -0.85
CA SER A 131 10.17 6.70 -0.33
C SER A 131 9.74 6.63 1.14
N SER A 132 10.12 7.62 1.95
CA SER A 132 9.75 7.71 3.36
C SER A 132 8.25 7.94 3.53
N GLU A 133 7.67 8.87 2.77
CA GLU A 133 6.25 9.20 2.87
C GLU A 133 5.35 8.08 2.35
N VAL A 134 5.74 7.39 1.26
CA VAL A 134 5.00 6.21 0.77
C VAL A 134 4.99 5.10 1.81
N ALA A 135 6.12 4.85 2.48
CA ALA A 135 6.20 3.89 3.57
C ALA A 135 5.31 4.29 4.75
N GLN A 136 5.23 5.58 5.06
CA GLN A 136 4.41 6.10 6.15
C GLN A 136 2.90 5.98 5.86
N ILE A 137 2.48 6.25 4.62
CA ILE A 137 1.08 6.05 4.18
C ILE A 137 0.70 4.57 4.23
N ALA A 138 1.57 3.69 3.73
CA ALA A 138 1.35 2.25 3.79
C ALA A 138 1.25 1.75 5.25
N GLY A 139 2.13 2.22 6.13
CA GLY A 139 2.10 1.91 7.56
C GLY A 139 0.81 2.37 8.24
N ALA A 140 0.40 3.61 8.00
CA ALA A 140 -0.83 4.16 8.57
C ALA A 140 -2.09 3.41 8.10
N ALA A 141 -2.12 2.99 6.82
CA ALA A 141 -3.22 2.21 6.28
C ALA A 141 -3.35 0.83 6.96
N VAL A 142 -2.22 0.15 7.21
CA VAL A 142 -2.18 -1.14 7.91
C VAL A 142 -2.58 -0.99 9.38
N GLU A 143 -2.10 0.05 10.05
CA GLU A 143 -2.40 0.30 11.47
C GLU A 143 -3.89 0.63 11.67
N ALA A 144 -4.48 1.45 10.79
CA ALA A 144 -5.91 1.74 10.81
C ALA A 144 -6.77 0.49 10.54
N ALA A 145 -6.38 -0.35 9.58
CA ALA A 145 -7.05 -1.63 9.31
C ALA A 145 -6.98 -2.56 10.52
N THR A 146 -5.84 -2.62 11.20
CA THR A 146 -5.63 -3.43 12.40
C THR A 146 -6.51 -2.95 13.56
N GLN A 147 -6.62 -1.63 13.77
CA GLN A 147 -7.49 -1.07 14.81
C GLN A 147 -8.97 -1.36 14.56
N GLU A 148 -9.46 -1.18 13.32
CA GLU A 148 -10.85 -1.49 12.98
C GLU A 148 -11.17 -2.98 13.10
N CYS A 149 -10.24 -3.85 12.68
CA CYS A 149 -10.40 -5.30 12.87
C CYS A 149 -10.48 -5.65 14.37
N ARG A 150 -9.63 -5.05 15.22
CA ARG A 150 -9.68 -5.26 16.67
C ARG A 150 -10.98 -4.76 17.29
N ALA A 151 -11.43 -3.56 16.92
CA ALA A 151 -12.68 -3.00 17.45
C ALA A 151 -13.90 -3.86 17.08
N HIS A 152 -13.96 -4.35 15.83
CA HIS A 152 -15.02 -5.23 15.39
C HIS A 152 -14.92 -6.63 15.99
N ALA A 153 -13.72 -7.19 16.15
CA ALA A 153 -13.52 -8.47 16.84
C ALA A 153 -13.99 -8.38 18.30
N SER A 154 -13.65 -7.30 19.01
CA SER A 154 -14.14 -7.07 20.38
C SER A 154 -15.67 -6.97 20.43
N GLN A 155 -16.31 -6.27 19.50
CA GLN A 155 -17.78 -6.20 19.44
C GLN A 155 -18.46 -7.55 19.13
N GLN A 156 -17.80 -8.43 18.36
CA GLN A 156 -18.36 -9.75 18.02
C GLN A 156 -18.11 -10.82 19.09
N LEU A 157 -17.12 -10.63 19.97
CA LEU A 157 -16.80 -11.54 21.07
C LEU A 157 -17.50 -11.19 22.40
N ASP A 158 -18.08 -9.98 22.52
CA ASP A 158 -18.84 -9.52 23.70
C ASP A 158 -20.30 -10.07 23.75
N ILE A 159 -20.51 -11.31 23.27
CA ILE A 159 -21.81 -12.02 23.23
C ILE A 159 -21.85 -13.16 24.24
#